data_AF-A0A937X3H5-F1
#
_entry.id   AF-A0A937X3H5-F1
#
_cell.length_a   1.000
_cell.length_b   1.000
_cell.length_c   1.000
_cell.angle_alpha   90.00
_cell.angle_beta   90.00
_cell.angle_gamma   90.00
#
_symmetry.space_group_name_H-M   'P 1'
#
loop_
_entity.id
_entity.type
_entity.pdbx_description
1 polymer ?
#
loop_
_entity_poly.entity_id
_entity_poly.type
_entity_poly.pdbx_seq_one_letter_code
_entity_poly.pdbx_strand_id
1 'polypeptide(L)'
;MSGSIRKLGGFPAVSDSRAVVAGPRTAARASAAPRQASLSATAGEVSTLPLSADTSTVSSAGDRSYRALFGNRAYVTDGAEPKLLERAGQVLARTPELAESQLARSVAAGKLEPGDVAELQRFLQDRGFSVGAPGADGKYGPLTHSALQGFLAAVPAPAPASASAPASVSVAAGEVSARPRSGRDDRRGSPAGTAPVATATATAAETASESAAASATAYASASASACASASAPPSGAFRPRSMTETGSAFIARIRDLPLDKREAAIVAAITSDNVPDFLRKAAEVRVTARGKDGKLHEAVIPVLPDYLAVGTECDFVRVPLSPLAAQRIADTLGFSLPTRKLVDDIYGQADVKLTPKPLPPIGMKMMTVDYFDRHNATIAGQLGGTPPAGLVAGHKKDVILSNAVAQHPDRVIIYGWHQPGGKAIQPLSWIHENTYSDYSHGVRLVGKTITVDGQPRPLAEVLADPDLAPLVSDEGPIRTARYKL
;
A
#
# COMPACT_ATOMS: atom_id res chain seq x y z
N MET A 1 -13.41 -57.44 -31.89
CA MET A 1 -13.69 -58.36 -33.01
C MET A 1 -14.02 -57.53 -34.24
N SER A 2 -13.51 -57.98 -35.39
CA SER A 2 -13.26 -57.23 -36.62
C SER A 2 -14.43 -57.26 -37.62
N GLY A 3 -14.44 -56.31 -38.57
CA GLY A 3 -15.28 -56.31 -39.78
C GLY A 3 -15.66 -54.88 -40.18
N SER A 4 -14.84 -54.07 -40.87
CA SER A 4 -14.32 -54.17 -42.25
C SER A 4 -15.37 -53.90 -43.34
N ILE A 5 -15.35 -52.69 -43.93
CA ILE A 5 -15.84 -52.41 -45.30
C ILE A 5 -14.78 -51.57 -46.04
N ARG A 6 -14.53 -52.00 -47.28
CA ARG A 6 -13.56 -51.57 -48.32
C ARG A 6 -13.98 -50.20 -48.91
N LYS A 7 -13.10 -49.22 -49.18
CA LYS A 7 -12.02 -49.07 -50.21
C LYS A 7 -12.54 -48.54 -51.57
N LEU A 8 -11.70 -47.66 -52.16
CA LEU A 8 -11.63 -47.14 -53.55
C LEU A 8 -12.38 -45.82 -53.79
N GLY A 9 -11.81 -44.74 -54.35
CA GLY A 9 -10.52 -44.49 -55.01
C GLY A 9 -10.71 -43.34 -56.03
N GLY A 10 -9.66 -42.56 -56.33
CA GLY A 10 -9.59 -41.76 -57.56
C GLY A 10 -9.35 -40.25 -57.41
N PHE A 11 -8.07 -39.86 -57.51
CA PHE A 11 -7.59 -38.56 -58.02
C PHE A 11 -7.73 -38.55 -59.57
N PRO A 12 -7.81 -37.38 -60.26
CA PRO A 12 -6.61 -36.56 -60.53
C PRO A 12 -6.80 -35.01 -60.58
N ALA A 13 -5.66 -34.32 -60.48
CA ALA A 13 -5.43 -32.90 -60.81
C ALA A 13 -5.39 -32.69 -62.35
N VAL A 14 -5.47 -31.50 -62.98
CA VAL A 14 -4.59 -30.31 -62.98
C VAL A 14 -5.22 -29.25 -63.92
N SER A 15 -5.12 -27.93 -63.65
CA SER A 15 -4.50 -26.94 -64.59
C SER A 15 -4.73 -25.46 -64.19
N ASP A 16 -3.63 -24.72 -64.31
CA ASP A 16 -3.38 -23.29 -64.10
C ASP A 16 -4.23 -22.34 -64.95
N SER A 17 -4.39 -21.08 -64.48
CA SER A 17 -3.91 -19.88 -65.21
C SER A 17 -4.14 -18.53 -64.51
N ARG A 18 -3.02 -17.80 -64.36
CA ARG A 18 -2.80 -16.34 -64.51
C ARG A 18 -3.24 -15.33 -63.43
N ALA A 19 -2.21 -14.67 -62.89
CA ALA A 19 -2.22 -13.36 -62.27
C ALA A 19 -2.07 -12.21 -63.30
N VAL A 20 -2.65 -11.03 -63.03
CA VAL A 20 -2.14 -9.70 -63.45
C VAL A 20 -2.50 -8.65 -62.39
N VAL A 21 -1.51 -7.80 -62.10
CA VAL A 21 -1.42 -6.67 -61.15
C VAL A 21 -1.78 -5.34 -61.83
N ALA A 22 -2.36 -4.36 -61.10
CA ALA A 22 -2.01 -2.91 -61.20
C ALA A 22 -2.81 -2.06 -60.18
N GLY A 23 -2.11 -1.19 -59.45
CA GLY A 23 -2.66 -0.21 -58.49
C GLY A 23 -2.98 1.17 -59.12
N PRO A 24 -2.66 2.29 -58.44
CA PRO A 24 -3.62 3.11 -57.69
C PRO A 24 -3.76 4.56 -58.21
N ARG A 25 -4.82 5.29 -57.85
CA ARG A 25 -4.85 6.78 -57.96
C ARG A 25 -5.68 7.49 -56.88
N THR A 26 -4.99 8.44 -56.25
CA THR A 26 -5.37 9.65 -55.47
C THR A 26 -6.18 10.64 -56.34
N ALA A 27 -6.84 11.75 -55.94
CA ALA A 27 -7.00 12.66 -54.79
C ALA A 27 -8.41 13.34 -54.97
N ALA A 28 -9.06 14.08 -54.07
CA ALA A 28 -8.65 15.39 -53.55
C ALA A 28 -9.68 15.98 -52.55
N ARG A 29 -9.24 17.09 -51.95
CA ARG A 29 -9.57 17.80 -50.69
C ARG A 29 -10.66 18.88 -50.84
N ALA A 30 -11.46 19.14 -49.80
CA ALA A 30 -12.01 20.46 -49.37
C ALA A 30 -12.61 20.28 -47.96
N SER A 31 -12.08 20.81 -46.83
CA SER A 31 -12.01 22.19 -46.32
C SER A 31 -13.36 22.89 -46.07
N ALA A 32 -13.87 22.80 -44.83
CA ALA A 32 -14.64 23.87 -44.16
C ALA A 32 -14.63 23.66 -42.63
N ALA A 33 -14.38 24.73 -41.88
CA ALA A 33 -14.24 24.78 -40.41
C ALA A 33 -15.58 25.22 -39.73
N PRO A 34 -15.63 25.48 -38.40
CA PRO A 34 -16.54 24.82 -37.46
C PRO A 34 -17.83 25.60 -37.18
N ARG A 35 -18.91 24.91 -36.79
CA ARG A 35 -20.09 25.53 -36.17
C ARG A 35 -20.05 25.35 -34.66
N GLN A 36 -20.05 26.48 -33.96
CA GLN A 36 -20.33 26.61 -32.53
C GLN A 36 -21.69 25.99 -32.20
N ALA A 37 -21.75 25.18 -31.14
CA ALA A 37 -22.99 24.80 -30.49
C ALA A 37 -22.95 25.30 -29.04
N SER A 38 -23.89 26.18 -28.76
CA SER A 38 -24.15 26.92 -27.53
C SER A 38 -24.51 26.02 -26.36
N LEU A 39 -23.98 26.36 -25.18
CA LEU A 39 -24.48 25.95 -23.87
C LEU A 39 -25.93 26.46 -23.68
N SER A 40 -26.86 25.56 -23.37
CA SER A 40 -28.07 25.92 -22.62
C SER A 40 -28.32 24.86 -21.54
N ALA A 41 -28.32 25.33 -20.30
CA ALA A 41 -28.74 24.58 -19.14
C ALA A 41 -30.26 24.41 -19.14
N THR A 42 -30.73 23.19 -18.88
CA THR A 42 -32.10 22.94 -18.40
C THR A 42 -32.05 21.87 -17.31
N ALA A 43 -32.60 22.24 -16.16
CA ALA A 43 -32.78 21.42 -14.97
C ALA A 43 -34.03 20.50 -15.08
N GLY A 44 -34.03 19.43 -14.30
CA GLY A 44 -35.15 18.47 -14.11
C GLY A 44 -34.75 17.07 -14.60
N GLU A 45 -34.85 15.97 -13.85
CA GLU A 45 -35.63 15.66 -12.66
C GLU A 45 -34.83 14.72 -11.73
N VAL A 46 -34.99 14.93 -10.43
CA VAL A 46 -34.49 14.04 -9.37
C VAL A 46 -35.45 12.86 -9.28
N SER A 47 -35.07 11.73 -9.87
CA SER A 47 -35.79 10.46 -9.69
C SER A 47 -35.60 9.96 -8.25
N THR A 48 -36.63 10.14 -7.44
CA THR A 48 -36.76 9.57 -6.09
C THR A 48 -36.99 8.06 -6.16
N LEU A 49 -35.93 7.29 -5.95
CA LEU A 49 -36.03 5.89 -5.51
C LEU A 49 -35.51 5.80 -4.08
N PRO A 50 -36.17 5.03 -3.18
CA PRO A 50 -35.82 4.99 -1.78
C PRO A 50 -34.40 4.42 -1.62
N LEU A 51 -33.53 5.17 -0.95
CA LEU A 51 -32.22 4.72 -0.53
C LEU A 51 -32.40 3.52 0.42
N SER A 52 -32.17 2.32 -0.12
CA SER A 52 -31.91 1.12 0.68
C SER A 52 -30.82 1.43 1.69
N ALA A 53 -31.11 1.12 2.96
CA ALA A 53 -30.20 1.25 4.08
C ALA A 53 -29.08 0.22 3.94
N ASP A 54 -28.06 0.54 3.15
CA ASP A 54 -26.83 -0.26 3.09
C ASP A 54 -25.74 0.46 3.89
N THR A 55 -25.75 0.23 5.19
CA THR A 55 -24.69 0.65 6.12
C THR A 55 -23.44 -0.17 5.82
N SER A 56 -22.67 0.28 4.83
CA SER A 56 -21.32 -0.22 4.57
C SER A 56 -20.39 0.17 5.72
N THR A 57 -19.66 -0.84 6.20
CA THR A 57 -18.83 -0.94 7.40
C THR A 57 -18.09 0.35 7.83
N VAL A 58 -18.71 1.10 8.75
CA VAL A 58 -18.01 1.96 9.69
C VAL A 58 -17.21 1.04 10.63
N SER A 59 -16.00 1.44 11.06
CA SER A 59 -15.42 0.83 12.28
C SER A 59 -16.49 0.88 13.37
N SER A 60 -16.82 -0.25 13.98
CA SER A 60 -17.89 -0.29 14.99
C SER A 60 -17.72 0.74 16.11
N ALA A 61 -16.48 1.21 16.34
CA ALA A 61 -16.16 2.31 17.26
C ALA A 61 -16.56 3.71 16.74
N GLY A 62 -16.34 4.02 15.46
CA GLY A 62 -16.68 5.33 14.86
C GLY A 62 -18.19 5.54 14.71
N ASP A 63 -18.94 4.46 14.46
CA ASP A 63 -20.41 4.48 14.44
C ASP A 63 -20.97 4.67 15.85
N ARG A 64 -20.39 3.99 16.85
CA ARG A 64 -20.77 4.17 18.26
C ARG A 64 -20.48 5.59 18.75
N SER A 65 -19.32 6.17 18.43
CA SER A 65 -18.98 7.53 18.85
C SER A 65 -19.80 8.59 18.14
N TYR A 66 -20.09 8.39 16.85
CA TYR A 66 -21.00 9.26 16.12
C TYR A 66 -22.40 9.22 16.75
N ARG A 67 -22.95 8.02 17.00
CA ARG A 67 -24.27 7.87 17.63
C ARG A 67 -24.32 8.44 19.05
N ALA A 68 -23.24 8.37 19.82
CA ALA A 68 -23.17 8.98 21.15
C ALA A 68 -23.30 10.51 21.10
N LEU A 69 -22.83 11.14 20.03
CA LEU A 69 -22.85 12.59 19.86
C LEU A 69 -24.12 13.08 19.14
N PHE A 70 -24.52 12.38 18.09
CA PHE A 70 -25.56 12.83 17.16
C PHE A 70 -26.80 11.92 17.11
N GLY A 71 -26.87 10.87 17.93
CA GLY A 71 -27.98 9.92 17.93
C GLY A 71 -28.02 9.07 16.65
N ASN A 72 -29.18 8.49 16.35
CA ASN A 72 -29.35 7.59 15.20
C ASN A 72 -29.55 8.31 13.85
N ARG A 73 -29.18 9.60 13.76
CA ARG A 73 -29.32 10.41 12.54
C ARG A 73 -28.36 9.92 11.45
N ALA A 74 -28.82 9.77 10.21
CA ALA A 74 -27.95 9.37 9.09
C ALA A 74 -26.82 10.39 8.82
N TYR A 75 -27.10 11.67 9.05
CA TYR A 75 -26.14 12.78 9.03
C TYR A 75 -26.68 13.96 9.84
N VAL A 76 -25.82 14.91 10.20
CA VAL A 76 -26.20 16.15 10.89
C VAL A 76 -26.82 17.12 9.89
N THR A 77 -28.07 17.53 10.14
CA THR A 77 -28.84 18.44 9.26
C THR A 77 -28.81 19.89 9.72
N ASP A 78 -28.46 20.13 10.99
CA ASP A 78 -28.33 21.48 11.56
C ASP A 78 -26.85 21.88 11.59
N GLY A 79 -26.48 22.83 10.72
CA GLY A 79 -25.13 23.37 10.65
C GLY A 79 -24.67 24.13 11.89
N ALA A 80 -25.60 24.54 12.77
CA ALA A 80 -25.30 25.21 14.04
C ALA A 80 -25.19 24.23 15.22
N GLU A 81 -25.28 22.91 14.98
CA GLU A 81 -25.13 21.88 16.02
C GLU A 81 -23.78 22.05 16.75
N PRO A 82 -23.77 22.32 18.08
CA PRO A 82 -22.55 22.66 18.81
C PRO A 82 -21.45 21.58 18.73
N LYS A 83 -21.85 20.31 18.74
CA LYS A 83 -20.91 19.17 18.63
C LYS A 83 -20.27 19.08 17.25
N LEU A 84 -20.94 19.54 16.19
CA LEU A 84 -20.38 19.60 14.85
C LEU A 84 -19.33 20.72 14.76
N LEU A 85 -19.67 21.91 15.27
CA LEU A 85 -18.77 23.06 15.31
C LEU A 85 -17.51 22.78 16.13
N GLU A 86 -17.65 22.12 17.29
CA GLU A 86 -16.51 21.71 18.12
C GLU A 86 -15.55 20.78 17.35
N ARG A 87 -16.09 19.81 16.62
CA ARG A 87 -15.27 18.87 15.82
C ARG A 87 -14.55 19.55 14.67
N ALA A 88 -15.23 20.45 13.96
CA ALA A 88 -14.60 21.25 12.92
C ALA A 88 -13.50 22.17 13.51
N GLY A 89 -13.75 22.79 14.67
CA GLY A 89 -12.76 23.60 15.37
C GLY A 89 -11.51 22.82 15.81
N GLN A 90 -11.67 21.56 16.24
CA GLN A 90 -10.55 20.67 16.57
C GLN A 90 -9.66 20.37 15.35
N VAL A 91 -10.26 20.29 14.16
CA VAL A 91 -9.50 20.14 12.90
C VAL A 91 -8.72 21.43 12.64
N LEU A 92 -9.40 22.58 12.63
CA LEU A 92 -8.79 23.90 12.38
C LEU A 92 -7.61 24.20 13.32
N ALA A 93 -7.74 23.87 14.60
CA ALA A 93 -6.69 24.07 15.60
C ALA A 93 -5.40 23.27 15.32
N ARG A 94 -5.48 22.24 14.49
CA ARG A 94 -4.36 21.35 14.13
C ARG A 94 -3.87 21.59 12.70
N THR A 95 -4.48 22.52 11.98
CA THR A 95 -4.28 22.71 10.54
C THR A 95 -4.15 24.20 10.22
N PRO A 96 -2.96 24.80 10.45
CA PRO A 96 -2.73 26.22 10.21
C PRO A 96 -3.05 26.68 8.78
N GLU A 97 -2.91 25.78 7.81
CA GLU A 97 -3.28 25.97 6.41
C GLU A 97 -4.77 26.24 6.15
N LEU A 98 -5.67 25.87 7.09
CA LEU A 98 -7.09 26.16 6.99
C LEU A 98 -7.48 27.47 7.68
N ALA A 99 -6.55 28.21 8.29
CA ALA A 99 -6.87 29.39 9.11
C ALA A 99 -7.67 30.47 8.34
N GLU A 100 -7.39 30.64 7.05
CA GLU A 100 -8.03 31.64 6.18
C GLU A 100 -9.17 31.03 5.30
N SER A 101 -9.50 29.76 5.51
CA SER A 101 -10.50 29.04 4.71
C SER A 101 -11.93 29.56 4.94
N GLN A 102 -12.83 29.23 4.01
CA GLN A 102 -14.26 29.49 4.19
C GLN A 102 -14.79 28.70 5.39
N LEU A 103 -14.39 27.44 5.54
CA LEU A 103 -14.65 26.61 6.72
C LEU A 103 -14.27 27.31 8.04
N ALA A 104 -13.10 27.94 8.14
CA ALA A 104 -12.68 28.65 9.36
C ALA A 104 -13.60 29.84 9.70
N ARG A 105 -13.99 30.61 8.68
CA ARG A 105 -14.94 31.72 8.83
C ARG A 105 -16.32 31.23 9.26
N SER A 106 -16.80 30.12 8.70
CA SER A 106 -18.09 29.51 9.06
C SER A 106 -18.10 28.91 10.47
N VAL A 107 -17.01 28.29 10.92
CA VAL A 107 -16.85 27.84 12.31
C VAL A 107 -16.89 29.03 13.28
N ALA A 108 -16.18 30.12 12.97
CA ALA A 108 -16.18 31.33 13.79
C ALA A 108 -17.56 32.03 13.81
N ALA A 109 -18.30 31.96 12.71
CA ALA A 109 -19.68 32.43 12.61
C ALA A 109 -20.70 31.51 13.31
N GLY A 110 -20.28 30.35 13.81
CA GLY A 110 -21.12 29.42 14.57
C GLY A 110 -22.11 28.64 13.73
N LYS A 111 -21.88 28.49 12.42
CA LYS A 111 -22.76 27.73 11.53
C LYS A 111 -22.01 27.21 10.31
N LEU A 112 -22.08 25.90 10.07
CA LEU A 112 -21.56 25.28 8.85
C LEU A 112 -22.67 25.10 7.80
N GLU A 113 -22.42 25.58 6.60
CA GLU A 113 -23.23 25.27 5.42
C GLU A 113 -22.76 23.96 4.77
N PRO A 114 -23.57 23.29 3.94
CA PRO A 114 -23.17 22.05 3.26
C PRO A 114 -21.86 22.19 2.46
N GLY A 115 -21.59 23.38 1.93
CA GLY A 115 -20.32 23.70 1.25
C GLY A 115 -19.11 23.60 2.18
N ASP A 116 -19.23 24.04 3.43
CA ASP A 116 -18.18 23.98 4.44
C ASP A 116 -17.93 22.54 4.88
N VAL A 117 -19.00 21.75 5.01
CA VAL A 117 -18.89 20.30 5.30
C VAL A 117 -18.22 19.57 4.14
N ALA A 118 -18.53 19.94 2.90
CA ALA A 118 -17.87 19.38 1.72
C ALA A 118 -16.39 19.79 1.65
N GLU A 119 -16.04 21.03 2.04
CA GLU A 119 -14.65 21.47 2.17
C GLU A 119 -13.90 20.65 3.23
N LEU A 120 -14.50 20.44 4.41
CA LEU A 120 -13.96 19.56 5.45
C LEU A 120 -13.79 18.11 4.96
N GLN A 121 -14.76 17.58 4.21
CA GLN A 121 -14.67 16.23 3.65
C GLN A 121 -13.54 16.12 2.63
N ARG A 122 -13.39 17.09 1.71
CA ARG A 122 -12.26 17.14 0.77
C ARG A 122 -10.93 17.24 1.52
N PHE A 123 -10.85 18.09 2.53
CA PHE A 123 -9.67 18.23 3.37
C PHE A 123 -9.24 16.90 4.01
N LEU A 124 -10.20 16.12 4.51
CA LEU A 124 -9.97 14.78 5.08
C LEU A 124 -9.56 13.77 3.99
N GLN A 125 -10.22 13.79 2.83
CA GLN A 125 -9.91 12.92 1.68
C GLN A 125 -8.51 13.18 1.13
N ASP A 126 -8.12 14.45 0.98
CA ASP A 126 -6.78 14.88 0.53
C ASP A 126 -5.68 14.38 1.48
N ARG A 127 -6.05 14.08 2.73
CA ARG A 127 -5.18 13.52 3.78
C ARG A 127 -5.35 12.02 4.00
N GLY A 128 -6.04 11.35 3.07
CA GLY A 128 -6.20 9.90 3.06
C GLY A 128 -7.22 9.35 4.06
N PHE A 129 -8.05 10.19 4.67
CA PHE A 129 -9.15 9.75 5.54
C PHE A 129 -10.42 9.56 4.72
N SER A 130 -10.88 8.31 4.60
CA SER A 130 -12.08 7.98 3.84
C SER A 130 -13.34 8.51 4.53
N VAL A 131 -14.05 9.40 3.85
CA VAL A 131 -15.35 9.95 4.29
C VAL A 131 -16.54 9.11 3.81
N GLY A 132 -16.29 7.98 3.16
CA GLY A 132 -17.32 7.08 2.61
C GLY A 132 -17.56 7.23 1.10
N ALA A 133 -18.36 6.32 0.55
CA ALA A 133 -18.71 6.28 -0.88
C ALA A 133 -19.37 7.58 -1.43
N PRO A 134 -20.17 8.34 -0.66
CA PRO A 134 -20.71 9.62 -1.14
C PRO A 134 -19.65 10.69 -1.41
N GLY A 135 -18.44 10.56 -0.86
CA GLY A 135 -17.38 11.56 -1.01
C GLY A 135 -17.70 12.87 -0.30
N ALA A 136 -17.32 14.00 -0.91
CA ALA A 136 -17.56 15.34 -0.38
C ALA A 136 -18.98 15.85 -0.72
N ASP A 137 -19.99 15.20 -0.13
CA ASP A 137 -21.42 15.44 -0.38
C ASP A 137 -22.05 16.53 0.50
N GLY A 138 -21.27 17.14 1.40
CA GLY A 138 -21.72 18.17 2.33
C GLY A 138 -22.55 17.65 3.50
N LYS A 139 -22.59 16.34 3.72
CA LYS A 139 -23.35 15.71 4.81
C LYS A 139 -22.42 15.10 5.85
N TYR A 140 -22.44 15.66 7.06
CA TYR A 140 -21.64 15.14 8.16
C TYR A 140 -22.29 13.90 8.77
N GLY A 141 -21.93 12.71 8.27
CA GLY A 141 -22.41 11.41 8.76
C GLY A 141 -21.36 10.57 9.50
N PRO A 142 -21.69 9.32 9.88
CA PRO A 142 -20.79 8.43 10.63
C PRO A 142 -19.43 8.19 9.98
N LEU A 143 -19.38 8.13 8.65
CA LEU A 143 -18.14 7.91 7.89
C LEU A 143 -17.25 9.16 7.92
N THR A 144 -17.82 10.35 7.70
CA THR A 144 -17.10 11.62 7.87
C THR A 144 -16.62 11.80 9.32
N HIS A 145 -17.41 11.38 10.30
CA HIS A 145 -17.02 11.41 11.70
C HIS A 145 -15.85 10.47 12.02
N SER A 146 -15.89 9.23 11.52
CA SER A 146 -14.79 8.27 11.66
C SER A 146 -13.52 8.77 10.99
N ALA A 147 -13.63 9.39 9.81
CA ALA A 147 -12.52 10.02 9.10
C ALA A 147 -11.86 11.14 9.93
N LEU A 148 -12.69 12.02 10.50
CA LEU A 148 -12.25 13.12 11.35
C LEU A 148 -11.56 12.61 12.62
N GLN A 149 -12.08 11.56 13.26
CA GLN A 149 -11.43 10.95 14.41
C GLN A 149 -10.07 10.35 14.07
N GLY A 150 -9.97 9.67 12.92
CA GLY A 150 -8.68 9.18 12.41
C GLY A 150 -7.69 10.33 12.22
N PHE A 151 -8.15 11.44 11.65
CA PHE A 151 -7.33 12.63 11.46
C PHE A 151 -6.84 13.22 12.78
N LEU A 152 -7.74 13.39 13.76
CA LEU A 152 -7.38 13.89 15.09
C LEU A 152 -6.50 12.91 15.89
N ALA A 153 -6.53 11.61 15.59
CA ALA A 153 -5.60 10.66 16.20
C ALA A 153 -4.20 10.74 15.54
N ALA A 154 -4.15 10.98 14.23
CA ALA A 154 -2.91 11.01 13.45
C ALA A 154 -2.12 12.32 13.57
N VAL A 155 -2.80 13.45 13.82
CA VAL A 155 -2.17 14.77 13.93
C VAL A 155 -2.34 15.29 15.36
N PRO A 156 -1.34 15.14 16.24
CA PRO A 156 -1.45 15.62 17.63
C PRO A 156 -1.53 17.15 17.70
N ALA A 157 -2.16 17.68 18.75
CA ALA A 157 -2.29 19.12 18.94
C ALA A 157 -0.91 19.80 19.09
N PRO A 158 -0.72 21.01 18.55
CA PRO A 158 0.52 21.76 18.78
C PRO A 158 0.70 22.03 20.28
N ALA A 159 1.93 21.89 20.78
CA ALA A 159 2.26 22.18 22.17
C ALA A 159 1.93 23.66 22.49
N PRO A 160 1.40 23.96 23.69
CA PRO A 160 1.05 25.34 24.03
C PRO A 160 2.30 26.22 23.98
N ALA A 161 2.23 27.31 23.22
CA ALA A 161 3.28 28.32 23.19
C ALA A 161 3.42 28.94 24.58
N SER A 162 4.61 28.82 25.19
CA SER A 162 4.93 29.50 26.44
C SER A 162 4.84 31.00 26.25
N ALA A 163 3.93 31.66 26.98
CA ALA A 163 3.80 33.12 26.98
C ALA A 163 5.11 33.77 27.47
N SER A 164 5.79 34.51 26.59
CA SER A 164 6.94 35.35 26.96
C SER A 164 6.45 36.67 27.56
N ALA A 165 6.78 36.91 28.82
CA ALA A 165 6.65 38.22 29.47
C ALA A 165 7.70 39.22 28.93
N PRO A 166 7.45 40.55 28.98
CA PRO A 166 8.23 41.52 28.24
C PRO A 166 9.56 41.88 28.90
N ALA A 167 10.47 42.36 28.04
CA ALA A 167 11.86 42.70 28.31
C ALA A 167 12.06 43.72 29.44
N SER A 168 13.03 43.45 30.32
CA SER A 168 13.70 44.47 31.14
C SER A 168 15.13 44.69 30.63
N VAL A 169 15.42 45.97 30.38
CA VAL A 169 16.69 46.52 29.96
C VAL A 169 17.71 46.38 31.09
N SER A 170 18.93 45.90 30.80
CA SER A 170 20.06 45.98 31.73
C SER A 170 21.11 46.97 31.23
N VAL A 171 21.43 47.94 32.09
CA VAL A 171 22.58 48.84 32.00
C VAL A 171 23.72 48.24 32.82
N ALA A 172 24.94 48.44 32.33
CA ALA A 172 26.21 47.90 32.81
C ALA A 172 26.67 48.39 34.19
N ALA A 173 27.54 47.59 34.83
CA ALA A 173 28.91 47.95 35.26
C ALA A 173 29.34 47.29 36.59
N GLY A 174 30.62 46.93 36.69
CA GLY A 174 31.40 47.14 37.92
C GLY A 174 31.93 45.88 38.64
N GLU A 175 33.24 45.68 38.53
CA GLU A 175 34.08 44.75 39.28
C GLU A 175 34.14 45.04 40.81
N VAL A 176 34.58 44.06 41.61
CA VAL A 176 35.80 44.09 42.47
C VAL A 176 35.69 43.14 43.69
N SER A 177 36.66 42.21 43.73
CA SER A 177 37.39 41.56 44.84
C SER A 177 37.07 41.86 46.33
N ALA A 178 36.94 40.81 47.16
CA ALA A 178 37.82 40.54 48.33
C ALA A 178 37.36 39.32 49.19
N ARG A 179 38.36 38.62 49.77
CA ARG A 179 38.37 37.41 50.64
C ARG A 179 38.47 37.84 52.15
N PRO A 180 38.68 36.95 53.17
CA PRO A 180 37.97 35.75 53.67
C PRO A 180 37.87 35.68 55.24
N ARG A 181 37.58 34.47 55.78
CA ARG A 181 37.73 33.92 57.18
C ARG A 181 36.40 33.83 57.95
N SER A 182 36.05 32.82 58.74
CA SER A 182 36.71 31.66 59.41
C SER A 182 35.61 30.65 59.80
N GLY A 183 35.81 29.33 59.81
CA GLY A 183 36.26 28.60 61.01
C GLY A 183 35.57 27.21 61.11
N ARG A 184 36.30 26.24 61.69
CA ARG A 184 36.01 24.82 62.00
C ARG A 184 34.67 24.60 62.76
N ASP A 185 34.03 23.42 62.89
CA ASP A 185 34.54 22.05 63.04
C ASP A 185 33.42 20.98 62.82
N ASP A 186 33.88 19.78 62.44
CA ASP A 186 33.43 18.42 62.79
C ASP A 186 32.01 17.81 62.53
N ARG A 187 32.08 16.75 61.68
CA ARG A 187 31.53 15.36 61.80
C ARG A 187 30.14 14.95 61.24
N ARG A 188 30.28 14.12 60.18
CA ARG A 188 29.70 12.77 59.95
C ARG A 188 28.28 12.69 59.36
N GLY A 189 28.21 12.26 58.10
CA GLY A 189 27.01 11.69 57.46
C GLY A 189 27.09 11.75 55.93
N SER A 190 27.08 10.59 55.26
CA SER A 190 27.13 10.41 53.80
C SER A 190 26.12 11.26 53.01
N PRO A 191 26.40 11.56 51.73
CA PRO A 191 25.29 11.68 50.78
C PRO A 191 25.51 10.98 49.43
N ALA A 192 24.38 10.55 48.89
CA ALA A 192 24.17 10.07 47.54
C ALA A 192 24.41 11.19 46.50
N GLY A 193 25.09 10.85 45.41
CA GLY A 193 25.34 11.75 44.29
C GLY A 193 24.15 11.78 43.33
N THR A 194 23.51 12.94 43.23
CA THR A 194 22.63 13.33 42.13
C THR A 194 23.46 14.16 41.14
N ALA A 195 23.56 13.74 39.88
CA ALA A 195 24.20 14.52 38.82
C ALA A 195 23.15 15.31 38.01
N PRO A 196 23.43 16.56 37.61
CA PRO A 196 22.43 17.47 37.06
C PRO A 196 22.40 17.51 35.53
N VAL A 197 21.29 18.09 35.08
CA VAL A 197 20.90 18.51 33.73
C VAL A 197 21.92 19.43 33.07
N ALA A 198 22.22 19.17 31.80
CA ALA A 198 22.84 20.12 30.88
C ALA A 198 21.96 20.29 29.63
N THR A 199 21.67 21.55 29.34
CA THR A 199 20.95 22.12 28.20
C THR A 199 21.77 21.97 26.91
N ALA A 200 21.11 21.64 25.79
CA ALA A 200 21.68 21.77 24.44
C ALA A 200 20.69 22.47 23.50
N THR A 201 21.16 23.55 22.91
CA THR A 201 20.48 24.47 21.98
C THR A 201 20.41 23.91 20.56
N ALA A 202 19.47 24.47 19.79
CA ALA A 202 19.07 24.09 18.44
C ALA A 202 20.24 23.93 17.43
N THR A 203 20.56 22.69 17.08
CA THR A 203 21.36 22.28 15.90
C THR A 203 20.85 20.94 15.31
N ALA A 204 19.57 20.60 15.55
CA ALA A 204 19.02 19.26 15.28
C ALA A 204 18.36 19.08 13.89
N ALA A 205 18.12 20.16 13.13
CA ALA A 205 17.38 20.08 11.87
C ALA A 205 18.28 19.82 10.64
N GLU A 206 19.47 20.43 10.56
CA GLU A 206 20.42 20.20 9.46
C GLU A 206 21.20 18.88 9.64
N THR A 207 21.54 18.52 10.88
CA THR A 207 22.25 17.27 11.21
C THR A 207 21.40 16.02 11.01
N ALA A 208 20.07 16.12 11.03
CA ALA A 208 19.17 15.02 10.72
C ALA A 208 19.15 14.67 9.21
N SER A 209 19.28 15.68 8.34
CA SER A 209 19.36 15.50 6.88
C SER A 209 20.71 14.89 6.48
N GLU A 210 21.81 15.39 7.04
CA GLU A 210 23.15 14.84 6.79
C GLU A 210 23.35 13.46 7.42
N SER A 211 22.80 13.18 8.61
CA SER A 211 22.91 11.84 9.22
C SER A 211 22.06 10.78 8.51
N ALA A 212 20.94 11.16 7.87
CA ALA A 212 20.16 10.27 7.02
C ALA A 212 20.89 9.94 5.71
N ALA A 213 21.52 10.93 5.07
CA ALA A 213 22.35 10.74 3.88
C ALA A 213 23.65 9.98 4.18
N ALA A 214 24.28 10.26 5.33
CA ALA A 214 25.46 9.53 5.81
C ALA A 214 25.11 8.09 6.23
N SER A 215 23.93 7.86 6.81
CA SER A 215 23.44 6.50 7.08
C SER A 215 23.13 5.73 5.79
N ALA A 216 22.58 6.37 4.76
CA ALA A 216 22.36 5.76 3.45
C ALA A 216 23.69 5.42 2.73
N THR A 217 24.71 6.27 2.86
CA THR A 217 26.03 6.05 2.25
C THR A 217 26.86 5.01 3.02
N ALA A 218 26.79 5.00 4.35
CA ALA A 218 27.40 3.97 5.19
C ALA A 218 26.75 2.58 4.97
N TYR A 219 25.43 2.55 4.76
CA TYR A 219 24.66 1.35 4.45
C TYR A 219 25.08 0.69 3.12
N ALA A 220 25.32 1.50 2.08
CA ALA A 220 25.81 0.99 0.79
C ALA A 220 27.19 0.31 0.91
N SER A 221 28.07 0.80 1.81
CA SER A 221 29.41 0.22 2.00
C SER A 221 29.41 -1.02 2.92
N ALA A 222 28.54 -1.07 3.93
CA ALA A 222 28.45 -2.19 4.87
C ALA A 222 27.79 -3.43 4.24
N SER A 223 26.79 -3.23 3.37
CA SER A 223 26.11 -4.30 2.64
C SER A 223 27.04 -5.03 1.65
N ALA A 224 28.02 -4.32 1.08
CA ALA A 224 28.95 -4.89 0.10
C ALA A 224 29.91 -5.96 0.67
N SER A 225 30.30 -5.86 1.95
CA SER A 225 31.32 -6.74 2.55
C SER A 225 30.78 -8.09 3.06
N ALA A 226 29.46 -8.23 3.22
CA ALA A 226 28.81 -9.46 3.68
C ALA A 226 28.32 -10.38 2.55
N CYS A 227 28.33 -9.90 1.29
CA CYS A 227 27.71 -10.54 0.13
C CYS A 227 28.55 -11.67 -0.52
N ALA A 228 29.75 -11.96 0.00
CA ALA A 228 30.73 -12.85 -0.65
C ALA A 228 30.53 -14.34 -0.29
N SER A 229 29.33 -14.89 -0.47
CA SER A 229 29.11 -16.27 -0.94
C SER A 229 27.61 -16.55 -1.05
N ALA A 230 27.07 -16.51 -2.27
CA ALA A 230 25.76 -17.07 -2.55
C ALA A 230 25.90 -18.16 -3.62
N SER A 231 25.61 -19.40 -3.25
CA SER A 231 25.58 -20.54 -4.16
C SER A 231 24.30 -20.54 -5.02
N ALA A 232 24.41 -21.07 -6.24
CA ALA A 232 23.35 -21.08 -7.25
C ALA A 232 22.06 -21.81 -6.79
N PRO A 233 20.85 -21.37 -7.22
CA PRO A 233 19.58 -22.04 -6.88
C PRO A 233 19.32 -23.30 -7.72
N PRO A 234 18.66 -24.35 -7.19
CA PRO A 234 17.96 -25.33 -8.00
C PRO A 234 16.48 -24.95 -8.23
N SER A 235 16.04 -25.17 -9.48
CA SER A 235 14.67 -25.29 -10.03
C SER A 235 13.59 -24.23 -9.70
N GLY A 236 13.27 -23.38 -10.69
CA GLY A 236 11.91 -22.85 -10.91
C GLY A 236 11.81 -21.41 -11.44
N ALA A 237 11.31 -21.24 -12.67
CA ALA A 237 10.85 -20.00 -13.34
C ALA A 237 11.84 -18.86 -13.64
N PHE A 238 12.64 -18.42 -12.68
CA PHE A 238 13.59 -17.33 -12.88
C PHE A 238 14.85 -17.84 -13.60
N ARG A 239 15.28 -17.18 -14.68
CA ARG A 239 16.56 -17.53 -15.33
C ARG A 239 17.71 -17.03 -14.45
N PRO A 240 18.98 -17.42 -14.70
CA PRO A 240 20.10 -16.75 -14.07
C PRO A 240 20.02 -15.23 -14.30
N ARG A 241 20.33 -14.46 -13.26
CA ARG A 241 20.35 -12.99 -13.36
C ARG A 241 21.27 -12.55 -14.49
N SER A 242 20.76 -11.72 -15.39
CA SER A 242 21.50 -11.21 -16.56
C SER A 242 21.82 -9.71 -16.46
N MET A 243 21.20 -9.01 -15.51
CA MET A 243 21.28 -7.56 -15.36
C MET A 243 22.13 -7.13 -14.17
N THR A 244 22.85 -6.01 -14.30
CA THR A 244 23.71 -5.46 -13.23
C THR A 244 23.10 -4.25 -12.52
N GLU A 245 22.01 -3.69 -13.04
CA GLU A 245 21.34 -2.52 -12.46
C GLU A 245 20.90 -2.81 -11.03
N THR A 246 21.32 -1.96 -10.09
CA THR A 246 20.98 -2.07 -8.67
C THR A 246 19.61 -1.48 -8.36
N GLY A 247 19.08 -1.76 -7.16
CA GLY A 247 17.80 -1.21 -6.71
C GLY A 247 17.81 0.32 -6.65
N SER A 248 18.87 0.89 -6.09
CA SER A 248 19.06 2.34 -6.02
C SER A 248 19.15 2.99 -7.41
N ALA A 249 19.89 2.38 -8.34
CA ALA A 249 19.97 2.85 -9.72
C ALA A 249 18.60 2.77 -10.43
N PHE A 250 17.88 1.67 -10.22
CA PHE A 250 16.53 1.48 -10.75
C PHE A 250 15.56 2.55 -10.21
N ILE A 251 15.57 2.82 -8.90
CA ILE A 251 14.74 3.85 -8.26
C ILE A 251 15.02 5.24 -8.85
N ALA A 252 16.29 5.61 -9.01
CA ALA A 252 16.68 6.88 -9.62
C ALA A 252 16.11 7.01 -11.04
N ARG A 253 16.15 5.93 -11.84
CA ARG A 253 15.63 5.91 -13.21
C ARG A 253 14.11 6.05 -13.29
N ILE A 254 13.35 5.46 -12.36
CA ILE A 254 11.89 5.47 -12.42
C ILE A 254 11.24 6.61 -11.61
N ARG A 255 12.03 7.38 -10.85
CA ARG A 255 11.57 8.34 -9.82
C ARG A 255 10.45 9.26 -10.29
N ASP A 256 10.61 9.84 -11.48
CA ASP A 256 9.70 10.84 -12.04
C ASP A 256 8.82 10.31 -13.17
N LEU A 257 8.81 8.98 -13.38
CA LEU A 257 7.96 8.38 -14.40
C LEU A 257 6.48 8.41 -13.98
N PRO A 258 5.55 8.68 -14.91
CA PRO A 258 4.13 8.51 -14.66
C PRO A 258 3.82 7.02 -14.40
N LEU A 259 2.70 6.76 -13.73
CA LEU A 259 2.33 5.43 -13.21
C LEU A 259 2.42 4.33 -14.28
N ASP A 260 1.89 4.57 -15.48
CA ASP A 260 1.90 3.59 -16.58
C ASP A 260 3.32 3.23 -17.03
N LYS A 261 4.19 4.23 -17.19
CA LYS A 261 5.60 4.04 -17.59
C LYS A 261 6.41 3.42 -16.47
N ARG A 262 6.15 3.79 -15.22
CA ARG A 262 6.77 3.22 -14.03
C ARG A 262 6.47 1.73 -13.92
N GLU A 263 5.20 1.34 -13.99
CA GLU A 263 4.83 -0.08 -13.90
C GLU A 263 5.35 -0.88 -15.10
N ALA A 264 5.33 -0.32 -16.31
CA ALA A 264 5.95 -0.95 -17.47
C ALA A 264 7.46 -1.19 -17.26
N ALA A 265 8.18 -0.22 -16.68
CA ALA A 265 9.60 -0.35 -16.36
C ALA A 265 9.87 -1.40 -15.28
N ILE A 266 9.01 -1.50 -14.26
CA ILE A 266 9.11 -2.53 -13.22
C ILE A 266 8.86 -3.93 -13.82
N VAL A 267 7.79 -4.09 -14.59
CA VAL A 267 7.48 -5.35 -15.28
C VAL A 267 8.67 -5.77 -16.15
N ALA A 268 9.19 -4.86 -16.98
CA ALA A 268 10.34 -5.15 -17.85
C ALA A 268 11.60 -5.54 -17.06
N ALA A 269 11.90 -4.87 -15.95
CA ALA A 269 13.05 -5.20 -15.11
C ALA A 269 12.92 -6.61 -14.52
N ILE A 270 11.75 -6.96 -13.97
CA ILE A 270 11.51 -8.28 -13.38
C ILE A 270 11.52 -9.38 -14.43
N THR A 271 10.83 -9.19 -15.56
CA THR A 271 10.75 -10.22 -16.62
C THR A 271 12.03 -10.34 -17.43
N SER A 272 12.96 -9.39 -17.31
CA SER A 272 14.34 -9.47 -17.82
C SER A 272 15.33 -9.93 -16.74
N ASP A 273 14.84 -10.59 -15.69
CA ASP A 273 15.65 -11.18 -14.63
C ASP A 273 16.49 -10.19 -13.81
N ASN A 274 16.10 -8.91 -13.68
CA ASN A 274 16.68 -7.99 -12.69
C ASN A 274 16.03 -8.18 -11.31
N VAL A 275 16.14 -9.38 -10.76
CA VAL A 275 15.61 -9.78 -9.44
C VAL A 275 16.77 -10.27 -8.58
N PRO A 276 16.77 -10.02 -7.25
CA PRO A 276 17.71 -10.65 -6.34
C PRO A 276 17.65 -12.19 -6.41
N ASP A 277 18.80 -12.85 -6.39
CA ASP A 277 18.97 -14.30 -6.33
C ASP A 277 18.35 -14.93 -5.08
N PHE A 278 18.31 -14.26 -3.92
CA PHE A 278 17.59 -14.80 -2.76
C PHE A 278 16.09 -14.99 -3.02
N LEU A 279 15.47 -14.11 -3.82
CA LEU A 279 14.06 -14.25 -4.23
C LEU A 279 13.84 -15.41 -5.21
N ARG A 280 14.89 -15.86 -5.91
CA ARG A 280 14.79 -16.97 -6.88
C ARG A 280 14.70 -18.35 -6.20
N LYS A 281 14.98 -18.43 -4.90
CA LYS A 281 14.88 -19.65 -4.10
C LYS A 281 13.53 -19.66 -3.39
N ALA A 282 12.54 -20.31 -3.99
CA ALA A 282 11.22 -20.41 -3.37
C ALA A 282 11.30 -21.15 -2.02
N ALA A 283 10.64 -20.60 -1.02
CA ALA A 283 10.35 -21.28 0.23
C ALA A 283 9.15 -22.22 0.05
N GLU A 284 8.99 -23.21 0.94
CA GLU A 284 7.82 -24.09 0.95
C GLU A 284 6.91 -23.77 2.12
N VAL A 285 5.61 -23.60 1.84
CA VAL A 285 4.55 -23.47 2.83
C VAL A 285 3.70 -24.72 2.80
N ARG A 286 3.54 -25.38 3.95
CA ARG A 286 2.79 -26.64 4.09
C ARG A 286 1.44 -26.37 4.72
N VAL A 287 0.37 -26.84 4.10
CA VAL A 287 -1.00 -26.63 4.58
C VAL A 287 -1.75 -27.95 4.61
N THR A 288 -2.68 -28.07 5.55
CA THR A 288 -3.61 -29.20 5.62
C THR A 288 -5.02 -28.68 5.80
N ALA A 289 -5.98 -29.38 5.21
CA ALA A 289 -7.40 -29.06 5.36
C ALA A 289 -8.26 -30.30 5.09
N ARG A 290 -9.45 -30.35 5.66
CA ARG A 290 -10.45 -31.35 5.30
C ARG A 290 -11.29 -30.88 4.13
N GLY A 291 -11.46 -31.74 3.13
CA GLY A 291 -12.41 -31.53 2.04
C GLY A 291 -13.85 -31.63 2.51
N LYS A 292 -14.82 -31.40 1.61
CA LYS A 292 -16.24 -31.56 1.93
C LYS A 292 -16.60 -33.03 2.11
N ASP A 293 -15.86 -33.92 1.48
CA ASP A 293 -15.87 -35.37 1.69
C ASP A 293 -15.35 -35.79 3.09
N GLY A 294 -14.81 -34.86 3.89
CA GLY A 294 -14.23 -35.10 5.21
C GLY A 294 -12.81 -35.66 5.19
N LYS A 295 -12.24 -35.94 4.01
CA LYS A 295 -10.88 -36.44 3.84
C LYS A 295 -9.88 -35.33 4.16
N LEU A 296 -8.83 -35.69 4.90
CA LEU A 296 -7.70 -34.78 5.13
C LEU A 296 -6.81 -34.77 3.89
N HIS A 297 -6.56 -33.58 3.37
CA HIS A 297 -5.60 -33.33 2.30
C HIS A 297 -4.41 -32.54 2.84
N GLU A 298 -3.26 -32.70 2.19
CA GLU A 298 -2.06 -31.90 2.43
C GLU A 298 -1.61 -31.24 1.12
N ALA A 299 -1.11 -30.01 1.22
CA ALA A 299 -0.42 -29.37 0.12
C ALA A 299 0.90 -28.71 0.52
N VAL A 300 1.84 -28.70 -0.42
CA VAL A 300 3.10 -27.95 -0.37
C VAL A 300 3.08 -26.89 -1.46
N ILE A 301 3.14 -25.63 -1.05
CA ILE A 301 3.06 -24.46 -1.92
C ILE A 301 4.43 -23.79 -1.98
N PRO A 302 5.06 -23.69 -3.16
CA PRO A 302 6.23 -22.85 -3.37
C PRO A 302 5.84 -21.37 -3.25
N VAL A 303 6.60 -20.58 -2.50
CA VAL A 303 6.33 -19.15 -2.25
C VAL A 303 7.61 -18.35 -2.37
N LEU A 304 7.56 -17.15 -2.95
CA LEU A 304 8.71 -16.24 -2.86
C LEU A 304 9.04 -15.90 -1.40
N PRO A 305 10.32 -15.94 -0.98
CA PRO A 305 10.69 -15.72 0.40
C PRO A 305 10.39 -14.28 0.87
N ASP A 306 10.30 -13.32 -0.04
CA ASP A 306 9.82 -11.96 0.21
C ASP A 306 8.99 -11.45 -0.97
N TYR A 307 8.49 -10.21 -0.89
CA TYR A 307 7.82 -9.52 -1.99
C TYR A 307 8.77 -9.27 -3.15
N LEU A 308 8.21 -9.19 -4.37
CA LEU A 308 8.96 -8.86 -5.58
C LEU A 308 9.83 -7.62 -5.38
N ALA A 309 11.08 -7.75 -5.82
CA ALA A 309 12.07 -6.70 -5.76
C ALA A 309 12.89 -6.61 -7.04
N VAL A 310 13.42 -5.42 -7.30
CA VAL A 310 14.35 -5.13 -8.40
C VAL A 310 15.70 -4.71 -7.83
N GLY A 311 16.79 -5.20 -8.43
CA GLY A 311 18.15 -4.89 -7.99
C GLY A 311 18.95 -6.13 -7.62
N THR A 312 20.15 -5.92 -7.08
CA THR A 312 21.11 -6.98 -6.72
C THR A 312 20.83 -7.54 -5.33
N GLU A 313 21.56 -8.58 -4.90
CA GLU A 313 21.44 -9.14 -3.54
C GLU A 313 21.57 -8.09 -2.43
N CYS A 314 22.47 -7.12 -2.63
CA CYS A 314 22.89 -6.20 -1.58
C CYS A 314 22.38 -4.76 -1.79
N ASP A 315 21.78 -4.47 -2.95
CA ASP A 315 21.08 -3.21 -3.24
C ASP A 315 19.85 -3.52 -4.11
N PHE A 316 18.70 -3.66 -3.45
CA PHE A 316 17.41 -3.93 -4.06
C PHE A 316 16.30 -3.10 -3.44
N VAL A 317 15.22 -2.95 -4.21
CA VAL A 317 13.99 -2.30 -3.77
C VAL A 317 12.79 -3.21 -3.96
N ARG A 318 11.98 -3.39 -2.91
CA ARG A 318 10.67 -4.04 -3.03
C ARG A 318 9.73 -3.12 -3.80
N VAL A 319 9.10 -3.64 -4.85
CA VAL A 319 8.31 -2.84 -5.80
C VAL A 319 6.81 -3.05 -5.63
N PRO A 320 6.08 -2.09 -5.05
CA PRO A 320 4.63 -2.10 -5.07
C PRO A 320 4.09 -1.99 -6.50
N LEU A 321 3.02 -2.71 -6.80
CA LEU A 321 2.39 -2.76 -8.12
C LEU A 321 0.87 -2.79 -8.01
N SER A 322 0.20 -2.40 -9.09
CA SER A 322 -1.20 -2.67 -9.36
C SER A 322 -1.41 -4.18 -9.56
N PRO A 323 -2.63 -4.71 -9.36
CA PRO A 323 -2.94 -6.10 -9.66
C PRO A 323 -2.74 -6.45 -11.14
N LEU A 324 -2.90 -5.49 -12.05
CA LEU A 324 -2.71 -5.71 -13.49
C LEU A 324 -1.23 -5.97 -13.82
N ALA A 325 -0.32 -5.15 -13.29
CA ALA A 325 1.10 -5.36 -13.46
C ALA A 325 1.59 -6.62 -12.74
N ALA A 326 1.10 -6.86 -11.52
CA ALA A 326 1.42 -8.06 -10.74
C ALA A 326 0.97 -9.35 -11.47
N GLN A 327 -0.23 -9.36 -12.06
CA GLN A 327 -0.74 -10.49 -12.83
C GLN A 327 0.08 -10.74 -14.11
N ARG A 328 0.52 -9.68 -14.82
CA ARG A 328 1.41 -9.82 -15.99
C ARG A 328 2.72 -10.51 -15.62
N ILE A 329 3.32 -10.11 -14.50
CA ILE A 329 4.56 -10.73 -13.99
C ILE A 329 4.30 -12.19 -13.61
N ALA A 330 3.24 -12.46 -12.84
CA ALA A 330 2.88 -13.81 -12.42
C ALA A 330 2.67 -14.74 -13.64
N ASP A 331 1.93 -14.28 -14.65
CA ASP A 331 1.69 -15.04 -15.88
C ASP A 331 3.00 -15.32 -16.64
N THR A 332 3.89 -14.32 -16.74
CA THR A 332 5.16 -14.43 -17.46
C THR A 332 6.12 -15.40 -16.78
N LEU A 333 6.15 -15.39 -15.46
CA LEU A 333 7.06 -16.21 -14.65
C LEU A 333 6.45 -17.56 -14.26
N GLY A 334 5.21 -17.88 -14.64
CA GLY A 334 4.58 -19.16 -14.25
C GLY A 334 4.25 -19.25 -12.76
N PHE A 335 3.85 -18.14 -12.15
CA PHE A 335 3.37 -18.04 -10.78
C PHE A 335 1.88 -17.66 -10.75
N SER A 336 1.33 -17.53 -9.53
CA SER A 336 0.03 -16.98 -9.20
C SER A 336 0.15 -15.97 -8.07
N LEU A 337 -0.85 -15.11 -7.93
CA LEU A 337 -1.05 -14.31 -6.72
C LEU A 337 -1.66 -15.21 -5.62
N PRO A 338 -1.36 -14.94 -4.33
CA PRO A 338 -1.88 -15.72 -3.21
C PRO A 338 -3.34 -15.37 -2.93
N THR A 339 -4.03 -16.19 -2.15
CA THR A 339 -5.31 -15.85 -1.53
C THR A 339 -5.09 -15.28 -0.13
N ARG A 340 -6.15 -14.79 0.51
CA ARG A 340 -6.11 -14.40 1.92
C ARG A 340 -5.62 -15.53 2.83
N LYS A 341 -6.17 -16.75 2.68
CA LYS A 341 -5.73 -17.92 3.43
C LYS A 341 -4.24 -18.20 3.26
N LEU A 342 -3.73 -18.19 2.03
CA LEU A 342 -2.30 -18.42 1.78
C LEU A 342 -1.44 -17.32 2.42
N VAL A 343 -1.87 -16.07 2.40
CA VAL A 343 -1.17 -14.97 3.08
C VAL A 343 -1.06 -15.23 4.59
N ASP A 344 -2.13 -15.72 5.22
CA ASP A 344 -2.12 -16.10 6.64
C ASP A 344 -1.21 -17.30 6.92
N ASP A 345 -1.27 -18.34 6.07
CA ASP A 345 -0.43 -19.55 6.20
C ASP A 345 1.07 -19.21 6.00
N ILE A 346 1.38 -18.33 5.04
CA ILE A 346 2.72 -17.78 4.79
C ILE A 346 3.22 -17.03 6.02
N TYR A 347 2.40 -16.15 6.59
CA TYR A 347 2.78 -15.44 7.81
C TYR A 347 3.04 -16.42 8.97
N GLY A 348 2.15 -17.40 9.16
CA GLY A 348 2.28 -18.42 10.20
C GLY A 348 3.62 -19.15 10.14
N GLN A 349 4.06 -19.50 8.93
CA GLN A 349 5.29 -20.27 8.66
C GLN A 349 6.53 -19.40 8.38
N ALA A 350 6.42 -18.08 8.39
CA ALA A 350 7.56 -17.20 8.14
C ALA A 350 8.63 -17.29 9.25
N ASP A 351 9.89 -17.44 8.83
CA ASP A 351 11.07 -17.41 9.70
C ASP A 351 11.25 -16.04 10.36
N VAL A 352 11.00 -14.98 9.58
CA VAL A 352 11.09 -13.59 10.04
C VAL A 352 9.74 -12.91 9.90
N LYS A 353 9.14 -12.54 11.05
CA LYS A 353 7.86 -11.83 11.13
C LYS A 353 8.10 -10.37 11.46
N LEU A 354 8.03 -9.51 10.45
CA LEU A 354 8.26 -8.08 10.61
C LEU A 354 6.98 -7.37 11.08
N THR A 355 7.15 -6.39 11.96
CA THR A 355 6.03 -5.54 12.38
C THR A 355 5.72 -4.53 11.27
N PRO A 356 4.44 -4.31 10.92
CA PRO A 356 4.05 -3.26 9.98
C PRO A 356 4.57 -1.89 10.43
N LYS A 357 5.14 -1.12 9.47
CA LYS A 357 5.59 0.26 9.69
C LYS A 357 4.93 1.21 8.68
N PRO A 358 3.63 1.52 8.84
CA PRO A 358 2.95 2.46 7.94
C PRO A 358 3.67 3.80 7.91
N LEU A 359 3.81 4.38 6.72
CA LEU A 359 4.25 5.76 6.56
C LEU A 359 3.05 6.70 6.71
N PRO A 360 3.26 7.97 7.13
CA PRO A 360 2.20 8.96 7.16
C PRO A 360 1.48 9.04 5.81
N PRO A 361 0.13 8.91 5.79
CA PRO A 361 -0.64 8.89 4.55
C PRO A 361 -0.79 10.30 3.98
N ILE A 362 0.18 10.74 3.18
CA ILE A 362 0.17 12.10 2.60
C ILE A 362 -0.38 12.02 1.17
N GLY A 363 -1.70 11.83 1.04
CA GLY A 363 -2.43 11.87 -0.22
C GLY A 363 -1.74 11.11 -1.37
N MET A 364 -1.57 11.76 -2.52
CA MET A 364 -0.95 11.18 -3.71
C MET A 364 0.54 10.80 -3.52
N LYS A 365 1.22 11.32 -2.49
CA LYS A 365 2.63 10.96 -2.23
C LYS A 365 2.80 9.48 -1.90
N MET A 366 1.76 8.82 -1.38
CA MET A 366 1.80 7.38 -1.10
C MET A 366 2.08 6.53 -2.34
N MET A 367 1.76 7.05 -3.53
CA MET A 367 1.97 6.40 -4.81
C MET A 367 3.28 6.81 -5.49
N THR A 368 4.13 7.64 -4.86
CA THR A 368 5.41 8.06 -5.46
C THR A 368 6.51 7.04 -5.22
N VAL A 369 7.49 7.03 -6.11
CA VAL A 369 8.68 6.18 -5.99
C VAL A 369 9.48 6.52 -4.72
N ASP A 370 9.47 7.79 -4.30
CA ASP A 370 10.11 8.23 -3.05
C ASP A 370 9.53 7.52 -1.81
N TYR A 371 8.21 7.35 -1.77
CA TYR A 371 7.55 6.58 -0.71
C TYR A 371 7.87 5.08 -0.79
N PHE A 372 8.06 4.54 -2.00
CA PHE A 372 8.44 3.15 -2.19
C PHE A 372 9.83 2.90 -1.62
N ASP A 373 10.78 3.78 -1.95
CA ASP A 373 12.16 3.74 -1.48
C ASP A 373 12.24 3.93 0.05
N ARG A 374 11.57 4.95 0.60
CA ARG A 374 11.51 5.20 2.05
C ARG A 374 10.95 4.00 2.82
N HIS A 375 9.87 3.37 2.33
CA HIS A 375 9.31 2.20 3.00
C HIS A 375 10.23 0.98 2.84
N ASN A 376 10.91 0.83 1.71
CA ASN A 376 11.92 -0.21 1.52
C ASN A 376 13.07 -0.05 2.53
N ALA A 377 13.61 1.15 2.71
CA ALA A 377 14.63 1.45 3.72
C ALA A 377 14.13 1.17 5.15
N THR A 378 12.86 1.48 5.44
CA THR A 378 12.24 1.17 6.74
C THR A 378 12.20 -0.34 7.00
N ILE A 379 11.84 -1.13 5.98
CA ILE A 379 11.84 -2.60 6.07
C ILE A 379 13.27 -3.13 6.23
N ALA A 380 14.22 -2.61 5.44
CA ALA A 380 15.63 -2.99 5.50
C ALA A 380 16.24 -2.72 6.90
N GLY A 381 15.89 -1.59 7.52
CA GLY A 381 16.28 -1.28 8.90
C GLY A 381 15.75 -2.29 9.93
N GLN A 382 14.55 -2.84 9.74
CA GLN A 382 14.04 -3.91 10.59
C GLN A 382 14.79 -5.24 10.41
N LEU A 383 15.39 -5.45 9.24
CA LEU A 383 16.16 -6.65 8.90
C LEU A 383 17.65 -6.54 9.25
N GLY A 384 18.09 -5.41 9.82
CA GLY A 384 19.51 -5.18 10.11
C GLY A 384 20.38 -4.96 8.86
N GLY A 385 19.76 -4.70 7.71
CA GLY A 385 20.44 -4.36 6.46
C GLY A 385 20.92 -5.53 5.60
N THR A 386 20.72 -6.77 6.03
CA THR A 386 21.01 -7.96 5.23
C THR A 386 19.71 -8.60 4.72
N PRO A 387 19.71 -9.17 3.50
CA PRO A 387 18.63 -10.05 3.08
C PRO A 387 18.50 -11.20 4.09
N PRO A 388 17.32 -11.41 4.69
CA PRO A 388 17.13 -12.49 5.64
C PRO A 388 17.25 -13.84 4.94
N ALA A 389 17.83 -14.81 5.64
CA ALA A 389 17.73 -16.21 5.25
C ALA A 389 16.30 -16.68 5.58
N GLY A 390 15.57 -17.14 4.56
CA GLY A 390 14.24 -17.74 4.73
C GLY A 390 13.07 -16.83 4.41
N LEU A 391 11.88 -17.23 4.85
CA LEU A 391 10.59 -16.61 4.55
C LEU A 391 10.33 -15.41 5.47
N VAL A 392 10.06 -14.25 4.88
CA VAL A 392 9.77 -12.99 5.58
C VAL A 392 8.32 -12.61 5.35
N ALA A 393 7.59 -12.22 6.39
CA ALA A 393 6.19 -11.78 6.24
C ALA A 393 5.79 -10.68 7.24
N GLY A 394 4.59 -10.11 7.03
CA GLY A 394 3.94 -9.15 7.92
C GLY A 394 4.10 -7.67 7.53
N HIS A 395 5.09 -7.32 6.72
CA HIS A 395 5.48 -5.91 6.45
C HIS A 395 4.74 -5.20 5.30
N LYS A 396 3.86 -5.87 4.54
CA LYS A 396 3.05 -5.26 3.46
C LYS A 396 1.60 -5.73 3.48
N LYS A 397 0.76 -5.05 2.70
CA LYS A 397 -0.54 -5.55 2.26
C LYS A 397 -0.34 -6.33 0.97
N ASP A 398 -0.62 -7.61 0.99
CA ASP A 398 -0.55 -8.47 -0.17
C ASP A 398 -1.67 -8.10 -1.16
N VAL A 399 -1.31 -8.03 -2.44
CA VAL A 399 -2.29 -8.06 -3.54
C VAL A 399 -2.67 -9.51 -3.78
N ILE A 400 -3.96 -9.83 -3.63
CA ILE A 400 -4.43 -11.23 -3.55
C ILE A 400 -5.51 -11.57 -4.59
N LEU A 401 -5.75 -12.87 -4.77
CA LEU A 401 -6.94 -13.42 -5.41
C LEU A 401 -8.05 -13.61 -4.37
N SER A 402 -9.29 -13.43 -4.80
CA SER A 402 -10.50 -13.57 -4.00
C SER A 402 -11.69 -13.79 -4.92
N ASN A 403 -12.80 -14.32 -4.41
CA ASN A 403 -14.06 -14.37 -5.15
C ASN A 403 -14.58 -12.96 -5.53
N ALA A 404 -14.14 -11.92 -4.81
CA ALA A 404 -14.44 -10.53 -5.12
C ALA A 404 -13.95 -10.08 -6.51
N VAL A 405 -12.88 -10.68 -7.05
CA VAL A 405 -12.32 -10.29 -8.37
C VAL A 405 -13.35 -10.44 -9.49
N ALA A 406 -14.23 -11.46 -9.43
CA ALA A 406 -15.25 -11.66 -10.45
C ALA A 406 -16.38 -10.63 -10.38
N GLN A 407 -16.69 -10.13 -9.18
CA GLN A 407 -17.77 -9.17 -8.93
C GLN A 407 -17.29 -7.72 -9.09
N HIS A 408 -15.99 -7.50 -8.88
CA HIS A 408 -15.33 -6.19 -8.89
C HIS A 408 -14.08 -6.22 -9.78
N PRO A 409 -14.23 -6.45 -11.10
CA PRO A 409 -13.10 -6.61 -12.01
C PRO A 409 -12.25 -5.34 -12.17
N ASP A 410 -12.81 -4.19 -11.82
CA ASP A 410 -12.17 -2.87 -11.80
C ASP A 410 -11.45 -2.55 -10.49
N ARG A 411 -11.36 -3.49 -9.54
CA ARG A 411 -10.79 -3.25 -8.20
C ARG A 411 -9.54 -4.09 -7.92
N VAL A 412 -8.65 -3.54 -7.11
CA VAL A 412 -7.55 -4.30 -6.49
C VAL A 412 -8.04 -4.92 -5.18
N ILE A 413 -7.77 -6.21 -4.97
CA ILE A 413 -8.04 -6.87 -3.69
C ILE A 413 -6.75 -6.90 -2.87
N ILE A 414 -6.79 -6.29 -1.68
CA ILE A 414 -5.65 -6.25 -0.76
C ILE A 414 -6.00 -6.81 0.62
N TYR A 415 -5.02 -7.43 1.26
CA TYR A 415 -5.13 -8.00 2.60
C TYR A 415 -3.75 -8.05 3.27
N GLY A 416 -3.67 -7.98 4.60
CA GLY A 416 -2.43 -8.31 5.33
C GLY A 416 -1.98 -7.23 6.29
N TRP A 417 -0.68 -6.90 6.28
CA TRP A 417 -0.02 -6.17 7.36
C TRP A 417 -0.24 -6.83 8.73
N HIS A 418 0.28 -8.04 8.89
CA HIS A 418 0.12 -8.82 10.11
C HIS A 418 0.93 -8.24 11.26
N GLN A 419 0.25 -7.89 12.34
CA GLN A 419 0.86 -7.54 13.62
C GLN A 419 1.52 -8.78 14.25
N PRO A 420 2.44 -8.60 15.22
CA PRO A 420 2.84 -9.68 16.11
C PRO A 420 1.60 -10.42 16.66
N GLY A 421 1.60 -11.76 16.56
CA GLY A 421 0.44 -12.59 16.85
C GLY A 421 -0.46 -12.91 15.64
N GLY A 422 -0.19 -12.36 14.46
CA GLY A 422 -0.83 -12.76 13.19
C GLY A 422 -2.14 -12.06 12.87
N LYS A 423 -2.52 -11.03 13.60
CA LYS A 423 -3.69 -10.23 13.26
C LYS A 423 -3.36 -9.25 12.12
N ALA A 424 -4.03 -9.38 10.98
CA ALA A 424 -3.93 -8.42 9.88
C ALA A 424 -4.50 -7.03 10.25
N ILE A 425 -3.76 -5.97 9.95
CA ILE A 425 -4.23 -4.57 10.04
C ILE A 425 -5.15 -4.25 8.85
N GLN A 426 -4.77 -4.70 7.65
CA GLN A 426 -5.55 -4.53 6.44
C GLN A 426 -6.53 -5.71 6.32
N PRO A 427 -7.83 -5.51 6.55
CA PRO A 427 -8.83 -6.54 6.24
C PRO A 427 -8.94 -6.71 4.72
N LEU A 428 -9.63 -7.77 4.30
CA LEU A 428 -9.96 -7.99 2.89
C LEU A 428 -10.69 -6.75 2.36
N SER A 429 -10.11 -6.08 1.36
CA SER A 429 -10.60 -4.81 0.87
C SER A 429 -10.45 -4.70 -0.64
N TRP A 430 -11.41 -4.02 -1.26
CA TRP A 430 -11.45 -3.75 -2.71
C TRP A 430 -11.93 -2.34 -3.03
N ILE A 431 -11.66 -1.39 -2.13
CA ILE A 431 -12.15 -0.01 -2.26
C ILE A 431 -11.42 0.77 -3.38
N HIS A 432 -10.21 0.35 -3.74
CA HIS A 432 -9.38 1.02 -4.74
C HIS A 432 -9.54 0.38 -6.12
N GLU A 433 -9.44 1.20 -7.16
CA GLU A 433 -9.38 0.78 -8.55
C GLU A 433 -8.18 -0.13 -8.83
N ASN A 434 -8.29 -0.97 -9.84
CA ASN A 434 -7.26 -1.96 -10.21
C ASN A 434 -6.00 -1.34 -10.85
N THR A 435 -5.95 -0.02 -11.04
CA THR A 435 -4.75 0.74 -11.41
C THR A 435 -4.05 1.36 -10.21
N TYR A 436 -4.65 1.29 -9.02
CA TYR A 436 -4.08 1.85 -7.80
C TYR A 436 -2.89 1.02 -7.31
N SER A 437 -1.82 1.72 -6.93
CA SER A 437 -0.65 1.12 -6.28
C SER A 437 0.09 2.14 -5.43
N ASP A 438 0.13 1.89 -4.14
CA ASP A 438 0.87 2.69 -3.17
C ASP A 438 2.01 1.90 -2.50
N TYR A 439 2.82 2.59 -1.69
CA TYR A 439 3.95 2.01 -0.98
C TYR A 439 3.61 0.81 -0.10
N SER A 440 2.35 0.62 0.29
CA SER A 440 1.92 -0.45 1.19
C SER A 440 1.65 -1.77 0.46
N HIS A 441 1.46 -1.74 -0.85
CA HIS A 441 1.28 -2.96 -1.64
C HIS A 441 2.56 -3.82 -1.60
N GLY A 442 2.34 -5.12 -1.44
CA GLY A 442 3.32 -6.18 -1.56
C GLY A 442 2.83 -7.19 -2.60
N VAL A 443 3.66 -7.48 -3.59
CA VAL A 443 3.38 -8.56 -4.54
C VAL A 443 4.23 -9.75 -4.14
N ARG A 444 3.61 -10.71 -3.46
CA ARG A 444 4.21 -12.02 -3.19
C ARG A 444 3.65 -13.01 -4.18
N LEU A 445 4.51 -13.82 -4.79
CA LEU A 445 4.08 -14.82 -5.75
C LEU A 445 4.11 -16.21 -5.12
N VAL A 446 3.14 -17.05 -5.51
CA VAL A 446 3.05 -18.47 -5.14
C VAL A 446 3.07 -19.32 -6.40
N GLY A 447 3.60 -20.54 -6.31
CA GLY A 447 3.75 -21.43 -7.46
C GLY A 447 2.41 -21.65 -8.19
N LYS A 448 2.42 -21.57 -9.52
CA LYS A 448 1.24 -21.89 -10.34
C LYS A 448 0.91 -23.38 -10.32
N THR A 449 1.90 -24.21 -9.98
CA THR A 449 1.76 -25.63 -9.68
C THR A 449 2.19 -25.85 -8.24
N ILE A 450 1.37 -26.58 -7.48
CA ILE A 450 1.60 -26.94 -6.08
C ILE A 450 1.55 -28.47 -5.96
N THR A 451 2.08 -29.03 -4.89
CA THR A 451 1.96 -30.48 -4.62
C THR A 451 0.77 -30.71 -3.71
N VAL A 452 -0.20 -31.53 -4.11
CA VAL A 452 -1.37 -31.93 -3.30
C VAL A 452 -1.36 -33.44 -3.17
N ASP A 453 -1.37 -33.97 -1.93
CA ASP A 453 -1.29 -35.40 -1.64
C ASP A 453 -0.14 -36.11 -2.39
N GLY A 454 1.01 -35.44 -2.47
CA GLY A 454 2.21 -35.93 -3.17
C GLY A 454 2.17 -35.81 -4.70
N GLN A 455 1.13 -35.24 -5.30
CA GLN A 455 0.99 -35.09 -6.75
C GLN A 455 1.00 -33.61 -7.18
N PRO A 456 1.71 -33.23 -8.26
CA PRO A 456 1.66 -31.86 -8.77
C PRO A 456 0.28 -31.54 -9.33
N ARG A 457 -0.28 -30.39 -8.95
CA ARG A 457 -1.57 -29.87 -9.43
C ARG A 457 -1.50 -28.37 -9.71
N PRO A 458 -2.16 -27.86 -10.76
CA PRO A 458 -2.32 -26.42 -10.97
C PRO A 458 -3.08 -25.78 -9.81
N LEU A 459 -2.56 -24.68 -9.27
CA LEU A 459 -3.20 -23.96 -8.17
C LEU A 459 -4.61 -23.49 -8.54
N ALA A 460 -4.83 -23.10 -9.81
CA ALA A 460 -6.14 -22.69 -10.30
C ALA A 460 -7.19 -23.81 -10.24
N GLU A 461 -6.79 -25.07 -10.47
CA GLU A 461 -7.70 -26.21 -10.35
C GLU A 461 -8.01 -26.50 -8.87
N VAL A 462 -7.00 -26.44 -8.00
CA VAL A 462 -7.18 -26.58 -6.55
C VAL A 462 -8.10 -25.50 -5.99
N LEU A 463 -7.95 -24.26 -6.44
CA LEU A 463 -8.82 -23.14 -6.07
C LEU A 463 -10.26 -23.36 -6.53
N ALA A 464 -10.49 -23.98 -7.69
CA ALA A 464 -11.84 -24.19 -8.23
C ALA A 464 -12.54 -25.45 -7.68
N ASP A 465 -11.80 -26.39 -7.10
CA ASP A 465 -12.28 -27.66 -6.58
C ASP A 465 -12.92 -27.51 -5.17
N PRO A 466 -14.20 -27.87 -4.97
CA PRO A 466 -14.86 -27.81 -3.66
C PRO A 466 -14.21 -28.59 -2.52
N ASP A 467 -13.52 -29.69 -2.82
CA ASP A 467 -12.87 -30.55 -1.83
C ASP A 467 -11.43 -30.11 -1.54
N LEU A 468 -10.74 -29.51 -2.51
CA LEU A 468 -9.35 -29.07 -2.34
C LEU A 468 -9.21 -27.58 -2.00
N ALA A 469 -10.18 -26.73 -2.36
CA ALA A 469 -10.14 -25.29 -2.07
C ALA A 469 -9.86 -24.95 -0.59
N PRO A 470 -10.35 -25.71 0.43
CA PRO A 470 -10.01 -25.45 1.82
C PRO A 470 -8.51 -25.45 2.14
N LEU A 471 -7.66 -26.08 1.31
CA LEU A 471 -6.20 -26.01 1.45
C LEU A 471 -5.66 -24.59 1.23
N VAL A 472 -6.28 -23.83 0.35
CA VAL A 472 -5.72 -22.59 -0.21
C VAL A 472 -6.70 -21.42 -0.25
N SER A 473 -7.94 -21.59 0.20
CA SER A 473 -8.96 -20.56 0.23
C SER A 473 -9.89 -20.78 1.42
N ASP A 474 -10.20 -19.71 2.12
CA ASP A 474 -11.21 -19.67 3.17
C ASP A 474 -12.49 -18.93 2.72
N GLU A 475 -12.61 -18.64 1.43
CA GLU A 475 -13.83 -18.16 0.76
C GLU A 475 -14.59 -19.30 0.07
N GLY A 476 -14.15 -20.55 0.25
CA GLY A 476 -14.54 -21.68 -0.58
C GLY A 476 -13.90 -21.62 -1.98
N PRO A 477 -14.47 -22.30 -2.98
CA PRO A 477 -13.91 -22.32 -4.32
C PRO A 477 -13.82 -20.93 -4.96
N ILE A 478 -12.65 -20.63 -5.55
CA ILE A 478 -12.39 -19.43 -6.35
C ILE A 478 -12.25 -19.86 -7.82
N ARG A 479 -13.28 -19.62 -8.61
CA ARG A 479 -13.32 -20.00 -10.03
C ARG A 479 -12.61 -19.01 -10.95
N THR A 480 -12.53 -17.75 -10.53
CA THR A 480 -11.81 -16.68 -11.26
C THR A 480 -10.50 -16.39 -10.54
N ALA A 481 -9.52 -17.27 -10.73
CA ALA A 481 -8.22 -17.21 -10.05
C ALA A 481 -7.21 -16.28 -10.76
N ARG A 482 -7.67 -15.13 -11.28
CA ARG A 482 -6.82 -14.13 -11.95
C ARG A 482 -7.51 -12.78 -12.12
N TYR A 483 -6.71 -11.72 -12.22
CA TYR A 483 -7.16 -10.44 -12.74
C TYR A 483 -7.22 -10.45 -14.28
N LYS A 484 -8.17 -9.69 -14.83
CA LYS A 484 -8.32 -9.49 -16.29
C LYS A 484 -7.36 -8.39 -16.75
N LEU A 485 -6.51 -8.70 -17.72
CA LEU A 485 -5.43 -7.83 -18.21
C LEU A 485 -5.82 -6.88 -19.33
#